data_AF-A0A941SRY3-F1
#
_entry.id   AF-A0A941SRY3-F1
#
_cell.length_a   1.000
_cell.length_b   1.000
_cell.length_c   1.000
_cell.angle_alpha   90.00
_cell.angle_beta   90.00
_cell.angle_gamma   90.00
#
_symmetry.space_group_name_H-M   'P 1'
#
loop_
_entity.id
_entity.type
_entity.pdbx_description
1 polymer ?
#
loop_
_entity_poly.entity_id
_entity_poly.type
_entity_poly.pdbx_seq_one_letter_code
_entity_poly.pdbx_strand_id
1 'polypeptide(L)'
;NIVHNLRAFFTGDQSGQTVARAFEAYIDDAVLRSDHAAVVNYKQHPAAAEAAPDWDHFTPVIYGLGFQRDGEQPELFNRHVSAGISMTCIAYGLAA
;
A
#
# COMPACT_ATOMS: atom_id res chain seq x y z
N ASN A 1 -5.70 3.10 0.54
CA ASN A 1 -4.68 3.83 -0.24
C ASN A 1 -3.34 3.54 0.43
N ILE A 2 -2.36 3.00 -0.30
CA ILE A 2 -1.10 2.52 0.29
C ILE A 2 -0.18 3.70 0.61
N VAL A 3 0.00 4.65 -0.33
CA VAL A 3 0.77 5.87 -0.13
C VAL A 3 -0.17 7.07 -0.16
N HIS A 4 -0.34 7.77 0.96
CA HIS A 4 -1.16 8.97 1.04
C HIS A 4 -0.53 10.05 1.94
N ASN A 5 0.23 10.95 1.31
CA ASN A 5 0.83 12.12 1.91
C ASN A 5 0.72 13.32 0.94
N LEU A 6 -0.33 14.12 1.12
CA LEU A 6 -0.59 15.28 0.27
C LEU A 6 0.51 16.35 0.37
N ARG A 7 1.21 16.45 1.50
CA ARG A 7 2.35 17.37 1.64
C ARG A 7 3.44 17.02 0.63
N ALA A 8 3.78 15.73 0.52
CA ALA A 8 4.76 15.24 -0.45
C ALA A 8 4.25 15.32 -1.90
N PHE A 9 2.95 15.11 -2.12
CA PHE A 9 2.34 15.27 -3.44
C PHE A 9 2.45 16.70 -3.96
N PHE A 10 2.11 17.69 -3.13
CA PHE A 10 2.16 19.09 -3.53
C PHE A 10 3.58 19.67 -3.63
N THR A 11 4.57 19.10 -2.94
CA THR A 11 5.98 19.47 -3.16
C THR A 11 6.52 18.91 -4.47
N GLY A 12 6.04 17.74 -4.90
CA GLY A 12 6.38 17.13 -6.19
C GLY A 12 7.85 16.78 -6.35
N ASP A 13 8.57 16.55 -5.24
CA ASP A 13 10.01 16.32 -5.28
C ASP A 13 10.37 14.86 -5.59
N GLN A 14 11.58 14.67 -6.13
CA GLN A 14 12.08 13.34 -6.50
C GLN A 14 12.25 12.42 -5.28
N SER A 15 12.48 13.01 -4.09
CA SER A 15 12.64 12.26 -2.85
C SER A 15 11.33 11.58 -2.45
N GLY A 16 10.21 12.32 -2.43
CA GLY A 16 8.89 11.78 -2.14
C GLY A 16 8.45 10.72 -3.15
N GLN A 17 8.82 10.87 -4.43
CA GLN A 17 8.58 9.84 -5.45
C GLN A 17 9.33 8.52 -5.15
N THR A 18 10.56 8.62 -4.64
CA THR A 18 11.41 7.46 -4.31
C THR A 18 10.86 6.73 -3.08
N VAL A 19 10.51 7.50 -2.04
CA VAL A 19 9.89 6.97 -0.81
C VAL A 19 8.55 6.28 -1.11
N ALA A 20 7.69 6.92 -1.92
CA ALA A 20 6.41 6.36 -2.33
C ALA A 20 6.58 5.01 -3.04
N ARG A 21 7.49 4.91 -4.01
CA ARG A 21 7.74 3.65 -4.75
C ARG A 21 8.33 2.55 -3.87
N ALA A 22 9.24 2.89 -2.97
CA ALA A 22 9.84 1.92 -2.07
C ALA A 22 8.82 1.35 -1.07
N PHE A 23 7.97 2.21 -0.49
CA PHE A 23 6.94 1.78 0.43
C PHE A 23 5.83 0.98 -0.27
N GLU A 24 5.40 1.42 -1.46
CA GLU A 24 4.47 0.65 -2.28
C GLU A 24 4.99 -0.76 -2.55
N ALA A 25 6.25 -0.90 -3.01
CA ALA A 25 6.83 -2.20 -3.33
C ALA A 25 6.90 -3.13 -2.11
N TYR A 26 7.17 -2.58 -0.91
CA TYR A 26 7.13 -3.33 0.34
C TYR A 26 5.74 -3.90 0.64
N ILE A 27 4.69 -3.09 0.46
CA ILE A 27 3.30 -3.54 0.69
C ILE A 27 2.83 -4.50 -0.40
N ASP A 28 3.16 -4.24 -1.66
CA ASP A 28 2.85 -5.14 -2.78
C ASP A 28 3.47 -6.53 -2.55
N ASP A 29 4.75 -6.62 -2.16
CA ASP A 29 5.42 -7.89 -1.85
C ASP A 29 4.75 -8.61 -0.67
N ALA A 30 4.48 -7.88 0.42
CA ALA A 30 3.81 -8.43 1.58
C ALA A 30 2.42 -8.99 1.23
N VAL A 31 1.63 -8.26 0.44
CA VAL A 31 0.32 -8.70 -0.05
C VAL A 31 0.45 -9.96 -0.91
N LEU A 32 1.31 -9.94 -1.94
CA LEU A 32 1.49 -11.05 -2.88
C LEU A 32 1.96 -12.35 -2.21
N ARG A 33 2.72 -12.25 -1.11
CA ARG A 33 3.18 -13.39 -0.32
C ARG A 33 2.21 -13.80 0.80
N SER A 34 1.06 -13.14 0.90
CA SER A 34 0.14 -13.30 2.04
C SER A 34 0.81 -13.08 3.40
N ASP A 35 1.80 -12.19 3.47
CA ASP A 35 2.47 -11.77 4.71
C ASP A 35 1.61 -10.72 5.43
N HIS A 36 0.49 -11.18 5.99
CA HIS A 36 -0.48 -10.32 6.66
C HIS A 36 0.13 -9.57 7.83
N ALA A 37 1.12 -10.16 8.52
CA ALA A 37 1.80 -9.52 9.64
C ALA A 37 2.57 -8.26 9.20
N ALA A 38 3.29 -8.32 8.06
CA ALA A 38 3.99 -7.17 7.51
C ALA A 38 3.04 -6.04 7.10
N VAL A 39 1.87 -6.37 6.53
CA VAL A 39 0.87 -5.36 6.13
C VAL A 39 0.18 -4.73 7.34
N VAL A 40 -0.23 -5.52 8.34
CA VAL A 40 -0.86 -5.00 9.56
C VAL A 40 0.12 -4.14 10.36
N ASN A 41 1.39 -4.52 10.39
CA ASN A 41 2.45 -3.79 11.08
C ASN A 41 3.20 -2.80 10.17
N TYR A 42 2.58 -2.30 9.10
CA TYR A 42 3.24 -1.42 8.12
C TYR A 42 3.99 -0.23 8.74
N LYS A 43 3.51 0.29 9.87
CA LYS A 43 4.12 1.41 10.61
C LYS A 43 5.53 1.13 11.11
N GLN A 44 5.96 -0.14 11.18
CA GLN A 44 7.33 -0.51 11.54
C GLN A 44 8.32 -0.27 10.39
N HIS A 45 7.83 -0.12 9.15
CA HIS A 45 8.68 0.19 8.01
C HIS A 45 9.16 1.66 8.10
N PRO A 46 10.47 1.96 7.91
CA PRO A 46 11.02 3.30 8.09
C PRO A 46 10.34 4.38 7.23
N ALA A 47 9.89 4.01 6.02
CA ALA A 47 9.20 4.93 5.11
C ALA A 47 7.74 5.22 5.49
N ALA A 48 7.13 4.48 6.43
CA ALA A 48 5.69 4.59 6.71
C ALA A 48 5.28 5.98 7.20
N ALA A 49 6.12 6.62 8.03
CA ALA A 49 5.85 7.96 8.55
C ALA A 49 5.76 9.03 7.45
N GLU A 50 6.40 8.80 6.30
CA GLU A 50 6.36 9.70 5.15
C GLU A 50 5.35 9.23 4.08
N ALA A 51 5.26 7.93 3.80
CA ALA A 51 4.40 7.39 2.77
C ALA A 51 2.92 7.31 3.20
N ALA A 52 2.65 6.95 4.46
CA ALA A 52 1.31 6.78 5.03
C ALA A 52 1.25 7.37 6.46
N PRO A 53 1.43 8.70 6.61
CA PRO A 53 1.49 9.37 7.91
C PRO A 53 0.23 9.21 8.76
N ASP A 54 -0.94 9.23 8.11
CA ASP A 54 -2.24 9.08 8.74
C ASP A 54 -2.75 7.63 8.61
N TRP A 55 -3.39 7.14 9.67
CA TRP A 55 -3.80 5.74 9.76
C TRP A 55 -5.01 5.39 8.88
N ASP A 56 -5.90 6.35 8.68
CA ASP A 56 -7.23 6.17 8.09
C ASP A 56 -7.17 5.76 6.62
N HIS A 57 -6.25 6.34 5.84
CA HIS A 57 -6.12 6.05 4.41
C HIS A 57 -5.55 4.65 4.14
N PHE A 58 -4.70 4.14 5.03
CA PHE A 58 -4.12 2.80 4.91
C PHE A 58 -5.07 1.70 5.41
N THR A 59 -5.90 2.00 6.42
CA THR A 59 -6.78 1.02 7.08
C THR A 59 -7.65 0.19 6.12
N PRO A 60 -8.22 0.74 5.02
CA PRO A 60 -8.94 -0.06 4.01
C PRO A 60 -8.16 -1.26 3.45
N VAL A 61 -6.82 -1.19 3.37
CA VAL A 61 -5.97 -2.32 2.94
C VAL A 61 -6.10 -3.48 3.93
N ILE A 62 -6.10 -3.17 5.23
CA ILE A 62 -6.24 -4.16 6.30
C ILE A 62 -7.65 -4.77 6.29
N TYR A 63 -8.69 -3.98 6.02
CA TYR A 63 -10.04 -4.53 5.82
C TYR A 63 -10.09 -5.52 4.66
N GLY A 64 -9.50 -5.17 3.51
CA GLY A 64 -9.42 -6.07 2.35
C GLY A 64 -8.78 -7.41 2.70
N LEU A 65 -7.65 -7.38 3.44
CA LEU A 65 -7.01 -8.60 3.96
C LEU A 65 -7.92 -9.41 4.87
N GLY A 66 -8.65 -8.75 5.78
CA GLY A 66 -9.57 -9.43 6.71
C GLY A 66 -10.77 -10.09 6.02
N PHE A 67 -11.08 -9.73 4.77
CA PHE A 67 -12.14 -10.34 3.97
C PHE A 67 -11.64 -11.45 3.03
N GLN A 68 -10.33 -11.65 2.89
CA GLN A 68 -9.75 -12.73 2.10
C GLN A 68 -10.20 -14.10 2.67
N ARG A 69 -10.68 -14.99 1.80
CA ARG A 69 -11.04 -16.36 2.17
C ARG A 69 -9.90 -17.34 1.89
N ASP A 70 -9.96 -18.50 2.54
CA ASP A 70 -9.01 -19.59 2.32
C ASP A 70 -8.90 -19.94 0.83
N GLY A 71 -7.66 -19.93 0.32
CA GLY A 71 -7.34 -20.26 -1.07
C GLY A 71 -7.47 -19.10 -2.07
N GLU A 72 -8.05 -17.96 -1.69
CA GLU A 72 -8.07 -16.76 -2.54
C GLU A 72 -6.67 -16.16 -2.65
N GLN A 73 -6.26 -15.83 -3.88
CA GLN A 73 -4.99 -15.15 -4.14
C GLN A 73 -5.23 -13.64 -4.36
N PRO A 74 -4.29 -12.78 -3.94
CA PRO A 74 -4.35 -11.36 -4.23
C PRO A 74 -4.11 -11.09 -5.72
N GLU A 75 -4.81 -10.11 -6.26
CA GLU A 75 -4.51 -9.50 -7.55
C GLU A 75 -4.24 -8.00 -7.36
N LEU A 76 -3.14 -7.52 -7.95
CA LEU A 76 -2.76 -6.11 -7.95
C LEU A 76 -3.02 -5.49 -9.32
N PHE A 77 -3.82 -4.43 -9.37
CA PHE A 77 -4.16 -3.72 -10.61
C PHE A 77 -4.23 -2.21 -10.39
N ASN A 78 -4.43 -1.45 -11.48
CA ASN A 78 -4.45 0.02 -11.45
C ASN A 78 -3.17 0.64 -10.81
N ARG A 79 -2.01 0.04 -11.11
CA ARG A 79 -0.75 0.34 -10.43
C ARG A 79 -0.15 1.68 -10.88
N HIS A 80 -0.52 2.75 -10.20
CA HIS A 80 0.04 4.09 -10.42
C HIS A 80 0.57 4.67 -9.12
N VAL A 81 1.83 5.10 -9.13
CA VAL A 81 2.53 5.63 -7.94
C VAL A 81 3.22 6.93 -8.30
N SER A 82 2.85 7.99 -7.58
CA SER A 82 3.43 9.33 -7.66
C SER A 82 3.98 9.75 -6.29
N ALA A 83 4.71 10.86 -6.23
CA ALA A 83 5.12 11.45 -4.95
C ALA A 83 3.89 11.63 -4.05
N GLY A 84 3.88 10.98 -2.88
CA GLY A 84 2.80 11.11 -1.90
C GLY A 84 1.44 10.51 -2.24
N ILE A 85 1.21 9.93 -3.44
CA ILE A 85 -0.06 9.25 -3.76
C ILE A 85 0.19 7.96 -4.55
N SER A 86 -0.38 6.84 -4.10
CA SER A 86 -0.53 5.62 -4.90
C SER A 86 -2.00 5.27 -5.17
N MET A 87 -2.26 4.58 -6.28
CA MET A 87 -3.61 4.21 -6.75
C MET A 87 -3.76 2.72 -7.02
N THR A 88 -2.79 1.91 -6.57
CA THR A 88 -2.85 0.46 -6.68
C THR A 88 -4.07 -0.08 -5.95
N CYS A 89 -4.80 -0.93 -6.65
CA CYS A 89 -5.93 -1.68 -6.13
C CYS A 89 -5.48 -3.10 -5.80
N ILE A 90 -5.99 -3.63 -4.69
CA ILE A 90 -5.82 -5.02 -4.27
C ILE A 90 -7.20 -5.66 -4.31
N ALA A 91 -7.33 -6.79 -4.99
CA ALA A 91 -8.54 -7.59 -4.99
C ALA A 91 -8.25 -9.04 -4.56
N TYR A 92 -9.27 -9.67 -3.99
CA TYR A 92 -9.30 -11.09 -3.63
C TYR A 92 -10.58 -11.69 -4.20
N GLY A 93 -10.55 -12.99 -4.50
CA GLY A 93 -11.75 -13.71 -4.95
C GLY A 93 -12.25 -13.32 -6.36
N LEU A 94 -11.40 -12.72 -7.19
CA LEU A 94 -11.72 -12.51 -8.60
C LEU A 94 -11.86 -13.86 -9.31
N ALA A 95 -12.86 -13.97 -10.19
CA ALA A 95 -13.02 -15.16 -11.02
C ALA A 95 -11.84 -15.28 -12.00
N ALA A 96 -11.33 -16.49 -12.17
CA ALA A 96 -10.29 -16.81 -13.15
C ALA A 96 -10.80 -16.67 -14.59
#